data_AF-A0A8H4Q5K5-F1
#
_entry.id   AF-A0A8H4Q5K5-F1
#
_cell.length_a   1.000
_cell.length_b   1.000
_cell.length_c   1.000
_cell.angle_alpha   90.00
_cell.angle_beta   90.00
_cell.angle_gamma   90.00
#
_symmetry.space_group_name_H-M   'P 1'
#
loop_
_entity.id
_entity.type
_entity.pdbx_description
1 polymer ?
#
loop_
_entity_poly.entity_id
_entity_poly.type
_entity_poly.pdbx_seq_one_letter_code
_entity_poly.pdbx_strand_id
1 'polypeptide(L)'
;MRFLAFTPDGYQFCLDKAKEVEHELAKVRRTADQLGLNSMTYIFKPVALNGSQVPRNSDKYTENLHSKLDELAGVIRQVDNEVLQAKPLYEYRLLVNSVETELSKAIECYDSLLAKAWEREEREKTTQECETIFDASNAAMVKARDKRLEKDFPAGRLFVSGLPDVLDVSDRQHKGGYTLSLMGKLAQLRNAAQNGSDAAIGGELLQDYESKMASIDSAITKAITCYEGVYNEPELHKDAGHCKSSYDAVWPLVHAAIDISADTKFPVRRLLAKKLPNLQDGRPNDQDDFTKALTTRLRRMEEIATDANVVTWERDMAKLTIFNDLPGMLTEAVVSTVQNLASKRP
;
A
#
# COMPACT_ATOMS: atom_id res chain seq x y z
N MET A 1 -42.76 -5.94 12.59
CA MET A 1 -42.07 -5.25 13.71
C MET A 1 -40.63 -5.70 13.88
N ARG A 2 -40.32 -7.01 13.99
CA ARG A 2 -38.97 -7.52 14.28
C ARG A 2 -37.82 -7.02 13.39
N PHE A 3 -38.05 -6.74 12.10
CA PHE A 3 -36.99 -6.28 11.19
C PHE A 3 -36.71 -4.77 11.26
N LEU A 4 -37.68 -3.96 11.72
CA LEU A 4 -37.52 -2.51 11.73
C LEU A 4 -36.58 -2.05 12.84
N ALA A 5 -36.63 -2.72 14.02
CA ALA A 5 -35.86 -2.41 15.24
C ALA A 5 -34.35 -2.18 15.08
N PHE A 6 -33.76 -2.59 13.96
CA PHE A 6 -32.32 -2.60 13.71
C PHE A 6 -31.83 -1.50 12.74
N THR A 7 -32.74 -0.59 12.37
CA THR A 7 -32.46 0.68 11.68
C THR A 7 -32.56 1.83 12.69
N PRO A 8 -31.97 3.02 12.44
CA PRO A 8 -32.16 4.18 13.33
C PRO A 8 -33.63 4.48 13.61
N ASP A 9 -34.45 4.48 12.55
CA ASP A 9 -35.89 4.76 12.64
C ASP A 9 -36.64 3.67 13.41
N GLY A 10 -36.25 2.41 13.23
CA GLY A 10 -36.93 1.34 13.94
C GLY A 10 -36.42 1.09 15.35
N TYR A 11 -35.18 1.45 15.69
CA TYR A 11 -34.73 1.52 17.09
C TYR A 11 -35.51 2.61 17.83
N GLN A 12 -35.67 3.77 17.20
CA GLN A 12 -36.51 4.85 17.73
C GLN A 12 -37.97 4.40 17.86
N PHE A 13 -38.51 3.71 16.85
CA PHE A 13 -39.85 3.11 16.92
C PHE A 13 -40.00 2.11 18.08
N CYS A 14 -38.99 1.28 18.34
CA CYS A 14 -39.00 0.35 19.48
C CYS A 14 -38.98 1.09 20.82
N LEU A 15 -38.19 2.17 20.94
CA LEU A 15 -38.20 3.04 22.11
C LEU A 15 -39.55 3.72 22.32
N ASP A 16 -40.17 4.20 21.25
CA ASP A 16 -41.47 4.88 21.30
C ASP A 16 -42.59 3.89 21.64
N LYS A 17 -42.55 2.65 21.12
CA LYS A 17 -43.46 1.58 21.53
C LYS A 17 -43.25 1.12 22.96
N ALA A 18 -42.02 1.06 23.45
CA ALA A 18 -41.76 0.77 24.86
C ALA A 18 -42.40 1.83 25.77
N LYS A 19 -42.26 3.12 25.45
CA LYS A 19 -42.92 4.22 26.16
C LYS A 19 -44.44 4.16 26.10
N GLU A 20 -45.00 3.79 24.95
CA GLU A 20 -46.46 3.62 24.80
C GLU A 20 -46.99 2.47 25.69
N VAL A 21 -46.27 1.35 25.74
CA VAL A 21 -46.62 0.22 26.61
C VAL A 21 -46.50 0.60 28.09
N GLU A 22 -45.45 1.32 28.49
CA GLU A 22 -45.31 1.85 29.85
C GLU A 22 -46.46 2.80 30.21
N HIS A 23 -46.88 3.64 29.26
CA HIS A 23 -47.99 4.58 29.45
C HIS A 23 -49.33 3.85 29.65
N GLU A 24 -49.63 2.83 28.84
CA GLU A 24 -50.82 2.00 29.01
C GLU A 24 -50.78 1.20 30.31
N LEU A 25 -49.61 0.66 30.69
CA LEU A 25 -49.42 0.00 31.98
C LEU A 25 -49.71 0.96 33.15
N ALA A 26 -49.27 2.21 33.04
CA ALA A 26 -49.55 3.24 34.04
C ALA A 26 -51.04 3.64 34.09
N LYS A 27 -51.79 3.57 32.97
CA LYS A 27 -53.25 3.72 32.99
C LYS A 27 -53.92 2.56 33.71
N VAL A 28 -53.55 1.32 33.37
CA VAL A 28 -54.10 0.11 34.00
C VAL A 28 -53.85 0.11 35.51
N ARG A 29 -52.64 0.50 35.95
CA ARG A 29 -52.33 0.65 37.39
C ARG A 29 -53.23 1.68 38.06
N ARG A 30 -53.38 2.87 37.47
CA ARG A 30 -54.27 3.91 38.01
C ARG A 30 -55.73 3.47 38.09
N THR A 31 -56.22 2.73 37.09
CA THR A 31 -57.58 2.17 37.13
C THR A 31 -57.71 1.08 38.20
N ALA A 32 -56.71 0.23 38.38
CA ALA A 32 -56.69 -0.76 39.46
C ALA A 32 -56.69 -0.10 40.85
N ASP A 33 -55.92 0.97 41.03
CA ASP A 33 -55.88 1.77 42.27
C ASP A 33 -57.24 2.42 42.56
N GLN A 34 -57.87 3.01 41.55
CA GLN A 34 -59.20 3.64 41.65
C GLN A 34 -60.31 2.64 42.01
N LEU A 35 -60.17 1.38 41.57
CA LEU A 35 -61.11 0.29 41.89
C LEU A 35 -60.82 -0.36 43.25
N GLY A 36 -59.85 0.14 44.03
CA GLY A 36 -59.50 -0.40 45.33
C GLY A 36 -58.81 -1.77 45.28
N LEU A 37 -58.28 -2.16 44.10
CA LEU A 37 -57.56 -3.42 43.89
C LEU A 37 -56.10 -3.34 44.35
N ASN A 38 -55.87 -2.65 45.49
CA ASN A 38 -54.56 -2.34 46.05
C ASN A 38 -53.77 -3.58 46.53
N SER A 39 -54.41 -4.76 46.59
CA SER A 39 -53.70 -6.03 46.79
C SER A 39 -53.01 -6.54 45.52
N MET A 40 -53.46 -6.09 44.34
CA MET A 40 -52.78 -6.40 43.08
C MET A 40 -51.59 -5.47 42.84
N THR A 41 -51.54 -4.24 43.38
CA THR A 41 -50.40 -3.32 43.16
C THR A 41 -49.05 -3.86 43.60
N TYR A 42 -49.02 -4.76 44.59
CA TYR A 42 -47.80 -5.44 45.04
C TYR A 42 -47.22 -6.44 44.03
N ILE A 43 -48.02 -6.91 43.07
CA ILE A 43 -47.58 -7.77 41.96
C ILE A 43 -46.82 -6.96 40.87
N PHE A 44 -46.90 -5.62 40.90
CA PHE A 44 -46.39 -4.76 39.84
C PHE A 44 -45.03 -4.10 40.10
N LYS A 45 -44.31 -4.48 41.17
CA LYS A 45 -42.86 -4.21 41.24
C LYS A 45 -42.11 -5.21 40.36
N PRO A 46 -40.91 -4.90 39.83
CA PRO A 46 -40.14 -5.80 38.95
C PRO A 46 -39.60 -7.05 39.65
N VAL A 47 -40.14 -7.44 40.80
CA VAL A 47 -39.62 -8.50 41.65
C VAL A 47 -40.55 -9.71 41.57
N ALA A 48 -40.05 -10.74 40.87
CA ALA A 48 -40.38 -12.15 41.01
C ALA A 48 -41.86 -12.49 41.33
N LEU A 49 -42.66 -12.64 40.27
CA LEU A 49 -43.89 -13.45 40.33
C LEU A 49 -43.52 -14.94 40.37
N ASN A 50 -43.03 -15.40 41.51
CA ASN A 50 -43.09 -16.81 41.87
C ASN A 50 -44.12 -16.95 43.00
N GLY A 51 -45.31 -17.43 42.65
CA GLY A 51 -46.14 -18.19 43.60
C GLY A 51 -47.29 -17.48 44.32
N SER A 52 -47.81 -16.34 43.87
CA SER A 52 -49.04 -15.78 44.46
C SER A 52 -50.27 -16.55 43.98
N GLN A 53 -50.76 -17.50 44.78
CA GLN A 53 -52.01 -18.22 44.55
C GLN A 53 -53.21 -17.26 44.61
N VAL A 54 -54.05 -17.32 43.57
CA VAL A 54 -55.32 -16.60 43.47
C VAL A 54 -56.30 -17.11 44.54
N PRO A 55 -57.01 -16.24 45.30
CA PRO A 55 -58.08 -16.67 46.19
C PRO A 55 -59.21 -17.35 45.40
N ARG A 56 -59.68 -18.52 45.87
CA ARG A 56 -60.65 -19.41 45.21
C ARG A 56 -62.05 -18.85 44.89
N ASN A 57 -62.33 -17.57 45.19
CA ASN A 57 -63.62 -16.90 44.96
C ASN A 57 -63.46 -15.59 44.16
N SER A 58 -62.58 -15.57 43.15
CA SER A 58 -62.53 -14.46 42.20
C SER A 58 -63.64 -14.60 41.17
N ASP A 59 -64.52 -13.62 41.10
CA ASP A 59 -65.46 -13.40 40.02
C ASP A 59 -64.75 -13.32 38.65
N LYS A 60 -65.42 -13.80 37.60
CA LYS A 60 -64.89 -13.98 36.22
C LYS A 60 -64.20 -12.73 35.65
N TYR A 61 -64.54 -11.55 36.17
CA TYR A 61 -63.92 -10.26 35.83
C TYR A 61 -62.48 -10.17 36.35
N THR A 62 -62.24 -10.65 37.56
CA THR A 62 -60.95 -10.62 38.27
C THR A 62 -59.96 -11.64 37.70
N GLU A 63 -60.44 -12.80 37.22
CA GLU A 63 -59.64 -13.79 36.48
C GLU A 63 -59.21 -13.25 35.10
N ASN A 64 -60.12 -12.60 34.37
CA ASN A 64 -59.83 -12.01 33.07
C ASN A 64 -58.81 -10.84 33.19
N LEU A 65 -58.92 -10.05 34.27
CA LEU A 65 -57.95 -9.00 34.55
C LEU A 65 -56.55 -9.57 34.83
N HIS A 66 -56.43 -10.61 35.66
CA HIS A 66 -55.13 -11.28 35.90
C HIS A 66 -54.53 -11.87 34.62
N SER A 67 -55.33 -12.55 33.80
CA SER A 67 -54.87 -13.11 32.52
C SER A 67 -54.31 -12.05 31.57
N LYS A 68 -54.99 -10.89 31.47
CA LYS A 68 -54.51 -9.78 30.64
C LYS A 68 -53.24 -9.12 31.19
N LEU A 69 -53.10 -9.08 32.51
CA LEU A 69 -51.92 -8.55 33.18
C LEU A 69 -50.70 -9.46 32.99
N ASP A 70 -50.89 -10.78 33.07
CA ASP A 70 -49.84 -11.77 32.79
C ASP A 70 -49.40 -11.72 31.32
N GLU A 71 -50.34 -11.57 30.39
CA GLU A 71 -50.06 -11.38 28.96
C GLU A 71 -49.25 -10.09 28.73
N LEU A 72 -49.66 -8.97 29.34
CA LEU A 72 -48.96 -7.68 29.24
C LEU A 72 -47.55 -7.73 29.86
N ALA A 73 -47.41 -8.40 31.02
CA ALA A 73 -46.10 -8.63 31.64
C ALA A 73 -45.20 -9.51 30.76
N GLY A 74 -45.78 -10.51 30.07
CA GLY A 74 -45.08 -11.31 29.06
C GLY A 74 -44.58 -10.48 27.89
N VAL A 75 -45.42 -9.60 27.35
CA VAL A 75 -45.07 -8.66 26.26
C VAL A 75 -43.96 -7.70 26.71
N ILE A 76 -44.04 -7.12 27.91
CA ILE A 76 -42.99 -6.23 28.44
C ILE A 76 -41.65 -6.96 28.53
N ARG A 77 -41.60 -8.17 29.10
CA ARG A 77 -40.36 -8.96 29.16
C ARG A 77 -39.81 -9.27 27.77
N GLN A 78 -40.69 -9.50 26.79
CA GLN A 78 -40.28 -9.73 25.42
C GLN A 78 -39.70 -8.46 24.78
N VAL A 79 -40.32 -7.30 25.00
CA VAL A 79 -39.83 -5.99 24.52
C VAL A 79 -38.49 -5.65 25.19
N ASP A 80 -38.36 -5.81 26.50
CA ASP A 80 -37.12 -5.57 27.24
C ASP A 80 -35.98 -6.46 26.72
N ASN A 81 -36.26 -7.75 26.49
CA ASN A 81 -35.29 -8.67 25.87
C ASN A 81 -34.92 -8.28 24.43
N GLU A 82 -35.87 -7.78 23.63
CA GLU A 82 -35.59 -7.30 22.28
C GLU A 82 -34.75 -6.01 22.29
N VAL A 83 -35.01 -5.08 23.22
CA VAL A 83 -34.23 -3.85 23.41
C VAL A 83 -32.82 -4.14 23.91
N LEU A 84 -32.66 -5.04 24.89
CA LEU A 84 -31.36 -5.48 25.40
C LEU A 84 -30.48 -6.09 24.30
N GLN A 85 -31.09 -6.80 23.34
CA GLN A 85 -30.36 -7.35 22.19
C GLN A 85 -30.17 -6.34 21.04
N ALA A 86 -31.04 -5.35 20.89
CA ALA A 86 -30.94 -4.36 19.83
C ALA A 86 -29.78 -3.36 20.04
N LYS A 87 -29.54 -2.92 21.28
CA LYS A 87 -28.48 -1.95 21.61
C LYS A 87 -27.07 -2.41 21.16
N PRO A 88 -26.56 -3.61 21.54
CA PRO A 88 -25.23 -4.05 21.13
C PRO A 88 -25.13 -4.25 19.60
N LEU A 89 -26.21 -4.65 18.92
CA LEU A 89 -26.25 -4.75 17.46
C LEU A 89 -26.19 -3.40 16.77
N TYR A 90 -26.85 -2.37 17.33
CA TYR A 90 -26.78 -1.01 16.83
C TYR A 90 -25.39 -0.42 16.98
N GLU A 91 -24.77 -0.56 18.16
CA GLU A 91 -23.39 -0.13 18.40
C GLU A 91 -22.41 -0.84 17.46
N TYR A 92 -22.62 -2.14 17.23
CA TYR A 92 -21.83 -2.90 16.27
C TYR A 92 -22.04 -2.44 14.83
N ARG A 93 -23.26 -2.08 14.42
CA ARG A 93 -23.52 -1.47 13.11
C ARG A 93 -22.71 -0.20 12.90
N LEU A 94 -22.63 0.68 13.89
CA LEU A 94 -21.84 1.91 13.80
C LEU A 94 -20.36 1.60 13.58
N LEU A 95 -19.82 0.58 14.28
CA LEU A 95 -18.44 0.14 14.10
C LEU A 95 -18.21 -0.48 12.71
N VAL A 96 -19.14 -1.31 12.21
CA VAL A 96 -19.07 -1.87 10.86
C VAL A 96 -19.12 -0.77 9.80
N ASN A 97 -19.98 0.23 9.95
CA ASN A 97 -20.02 1.36 9.03
C ASN A 97 -18.70 2.15 9.03
N SER A 98 -18.08 2.31 10.22
CA SER A 98 -16.75 2.92 10.34
C SER A 98 -15.69 2.08 9.63
N VAL A 99 -15.72 0.75 9.77
CA VAL A 99 -14.85 -0.17 9.03
C VAL A 99 -15.02 0.02 7.53
N GLU A 100 -16.25 -0.01 7.02
CA GLU A 100 -16.50 0.13 5.58
C GLU A 100 -16.01 1.47 5.03
N THR A 101 -16.15 2.54 5.82
CA THR A 101 -15.68 3.88 5.47
C THR A 101 -14.15 3.91 5.38
N GLU A 102 -13.45 3.44 6.42
CA GLU A 102 -11.99 3.45 6.45
C GLU A 102 -11.38 2.50 5.40
N LEU A 103 -11.99 1.34 5.15
CA LEU A 103 -11.57 0.45 4.07
C LEU A 103 -11.68 1.12 2.69
N SER A 104 -12.78 1.86 2.44
CA SER A 104 -12.99 2.52 1.15
C SER A 104 -11.98 3.65 0.93
N LYS A 105 -11.71 4.46 1.97
CA LYS A 105 -10.65 5.49 1.94
C LYS A 105 -9.28 4.87 1.68
N ALA A 106 -8.97 3.75 2.32
CA ALA A 106 -7.69 3.06 2.15
C ALA A 106 -7.52 2.55 0.71
N ILE A 107 -8.58 1.96 0.14
CA ILE A 107 -8.60 1.53 -1.27
C ILE A 107 -8.33 2.71 -2.20
N GLU A 108 -9.11 3.79 -2.05
CA GLU A 108 -8.96 5.00 -2.88
C GLU A 108 -7.56 5.62 -2.76
N CYS A 109 -6.97 5.60 -1.56
CA CYS A 109 -5.62 6.10 -1.35
C CYS A 109 -4.59 5.28 -2.14
N TYR A 110 -4.63 3.95 -2.03
CA TYR A 110 -3.67 3.10 -2.74
C TYR A 110 -3.87 3.11 -4.26
N ASP A 111 -5.10 3.26 -4.75
CA ASP A 111 -5.37 3.49 -6.16
C ASP A 111 -4.77 4.83 -6.64
N SER A 112 -4.84 5.88 -5.81
CA SER A 112 -4.17 7.16 -6.05
C SER A 112 -2.64 7.01 -6.03
N LEU A 113 -2.08 6.24 -5.09
CA LEU A 113 -0.64 5.95 -5.04
C LEU A 113 -0.18 5.26 -6.33
N LEU A 114 -0.92 4.26 -6.81
CA LEU A 114 -0.63 3.58 -8.08
C LEU A 114 -0.59 4.56 -9.26
N ALA A 115 -1.53 5.51 -9.32
CA ALA A 115 -1.56 6.53 -10.37
C ALA A 115 -0.35 7.48 -10.29
N LYS A 116 0.07 7.84 -9.07
CA LYS A 116 1.11 8.84 -8.79
C LYS A 116 2.51 8.27 -8.58
N ALA A 117 2.67 6.95 -8.56
CA ALA A 117 3.93 6.28 -8.22
C ALA A 117 5.16 6.74 -9.03
N TRP A 118 4.92 7.31 -10.21
CA TRP A 118 5.95 7.74 -11.15
C TRP A 118 6.47 9.17 -10.89
N GLU A 119 5.80 9.92 -10.01
CA GLU A 119 6.15 11.29 -9.62
C GLU A 119 6.76 11.27 -8.21
N ARG A 120 8.04 11.69 -8.06
CA ARG A 120 8.81 11.47 -6.83
C ARG A 120 8.14 12.05 -5.58
N GLU A 121 7.90 13.36 -5.58
CA GLU A 121 7.39 14.09 -4.43
C GLU A 121 5.98 13.62 -4.05
N GLU A 122 5.13 13.39 -5.06
CA GLU A 122 3.77 12.90 -4.89
C GLU A 122 3.75 11.45 -4.38
N ARG A 123 4.65 10.57 -4.84
CA ARG A 123 4.77 9.18 -4.36
C ARG A 123 5.12 9.14 -2.88
N GLU A 124 6.21 9.80 -2.47
CA GLU A 124 6.70 9.75 -1.08
C GLU A 124 5.62 10.23 -0.10
N LYS A 125 4.97 11.35 -0.43
CA LYS A 125 3.85 11.89 0.37
C LYS A 125 2.66 10.93 0.41
N THR A 126 2.24 10.42 -0.75
CA THR A 126 1.04 9.56 -0.84
C THR A 126 1.26 8.22 -0.13
N THR A 127 2.46 7.64 -0.16
CA THR A 127 2.78 6.39 0.56
C THR A 127 2.52 6.53 2.05
N GLN A 128 3.05 7.59 2.68
CA GLN A 128 2.89 7.82 4.12
C GLN A 128 1.43 8.09 4.51
N GLU A 129 0.70 8.83 3.66
CA GLU A 129 -0.74 9.07 3.85
C GLU A 129 -1.52 7.76 3.79
N CYS A 130 -1.25 6.88 2.83
CA CYS A 130 -1.97 5.60 2.69
C CYS A 130 -1.66 4.62 3.82
N GLU A 131 -0.44 4.57 4.34
CA GLU A 131 -0.10 3.77 5.52
C GLU A 131 -0.91 4.19 6.76
N THR A 132 -1.04 5.50 6.97
CA THR A 132 -1.83 6.05 8.09
C THR A 132 -3.32 5.67 7.95
N ILE A 133 -3.87 5.76 6.75
CA ILE A 133 -5.27 5.39 6.49
C ILE A 133 -5.47 3.86 6.61
N PHE A 134 -4.50 3.06 6.18
CA PHE A 134 -4.51 1.61 6.35
C PHE A 134 -4.55 1.23 7.83
N ASP A 135 -3.73 1.86 8.67
CA ASP A 135 -3.73 1.65 10.12
C ASP A 135 -5.07 2.04 10.76
N ALA A 136 -5.68 3.13 10.32
CA ALA A 136 -7.02 3.52 10.76
C ALA A 136 -8.08 2.44 10.41
N SER A 137 -7.98 1.85 9.21
CA SER A 137 -8.87 0.76 8.80
C SER A 137 -8.69 -0.50 9.66
N ASN A 138 -7.45 -0.84 10.02
CA ASN A 138 -7.15 -1.94 10.95
C ASN A 138 -7.68 -1.66 12.35
N ALA A 139 -7.49 -0.45 12.86
CA ALA A 139 -8.00 -0.05 14.18
C ALA A 139 -9.54 -0.12 14.23
N ALA A 140 -10.24 0.28 13.15
CA ALA A 140 -11.69 0.12 13.04
C ALA A 140 -12.10 -1.37 13.07
N MET A 141 -11.38 -2.23 12.34
CA MET A 141 -11.63 -3.68 12.34
C MET A 141 -11.44 -4.30 13.72
N VAL A 142 -10.41 -3.88 14.47
CA VAL A 142 -10.16 -4.35 15.85
C VAL A 142 -11.33 -3.96 16.74
N LYS A 143 -11.78 -2.70 16.72
CA LYS A 143 -12.93 -2.27 17.54
C LYS A 143 -14.20 -3.07 17.24
N ALA A 144 -14.48 -3.36 15.97
CA ALA A 144 -15.61 -4.19 15.59
C ALA A 144 -15.46 -5.64 16.12
N ARG A 145 -14.25 -6.22 16.04
CA ARG A 145 -13.96 -7.55 16.59
C ARG A 145 -14.13 -7.59 18.11
N ASP A 146 -13.62 -6.59 18.82
CA ASP A 146 -13.75 -6.50 20.28
C ASP A 146 -15.22 -6.45 20.69
N LYS A 147 -16.02 -5.63 20.01
CA LYS A 147 -17.47 -5.55 20.23
C LYS A 147 -18.16 -6.90 19.98
N ARG A 148 -17.75 -7.59 18.91
CA ARG A 148 -18.29 -8.90 18.53
C ARG A 148 -17.95 -10.00 19.54
N LEU A 149 -16.86 -9.84 20.31
CA LEU A 149 -16.38 -10.77 21.34
C LEU A 149 -16.94 -10.49 22.74
N GLU A 150 -17.73 -9.43 22.93
CA GLU A 150 -18.38 -9.16 24.22
C GLU A 150 -19.26 -10.35 24.66
N LYS A 151 -19.23 -10.66 25.96
CA LYS A 151 -19.83 -11.88 26.56
C LYS A 151 -21.30 -12.10 26.19
N ASP A 152 -22.09 -11.03 26.12
CA ASP A 152 -23.53 -11.08 25.87
C ASP A 152 -23.91 -10.56 24.47
N PHE A 153 -22.94 -10.53 23.55
CA PHE A 153 -23.19 -10.08 22.18
C PHE A 153 -24.14 -11.05 21.44
N PRO A 154 -25.26 -10.58 20.87
CA PRO A 154 -26.27 -11.43 20.24
C PRO A 154 -25.86 -11.88 18.82
N ALA A 155 -24.78 -12.66 18.73
CA ALA A 155 -24.18 -13.19 17.50
C ALA A 155 -25.18 -13.77 16.49
N GLY A 156 -26.12 -14.60 16.98
CA GLY A 156 -27.10 -15.28 16.15
C GLY A 156 -28.08 -14.34 15.42
N ARG A 157 -28.09 -13.03 15.75
CA ARG A 157 -28.93 -12.03 15.09
C ARG A 157 -28.22 -11.23 14.00
N LEU A 158 -26.90 -11.34 13.86
CA LEU A 158 -26.14 -10.58 12.86
C LEU A 158 -26.70 -10.72 11.45
N PHE A 159 -26.94 -11.96 11.01
CA PHE A 159 -27.45 -12.24 9.67
C PHE A 159 -28.84 -11.61 9.44
N VAL A 160 -29.75 -11.77 10.41
CA VAL A 160 -31.12 -11.24 10.33
C VAL A 160 -31.13 -9.71 10.38
N SER A 161 -30.17 -9.11 11.10
CA SER A 161 -29.97 -7.66 11.16
C SER A 161 -29.17 -7.10 9.97
N GLY A 162 -28.76 -7.94 9.02
CA GLY A 162 -27.99 -7.52 7.86
C GLY A 162 -26.63 -6.92 8.23
N LEU A 163 -25.93 -7.56 9.16
CA LEU A 163 -24.61 -7.17 9.63
C LEU A 163 -23.61 -8.29 9.31
N PRO A 164 -22.36 -7.96 8.91
CA PRO A 164 -21.32 -8.95 8.72
C PRO A 164 -20.91 -9.54 10.06
N ASP A 165 -20.41 -10.77 10.06
CA ASP A 165 -19.62 -11.28 11.17
C ASP A 165 -18.14 -11.05 10.87
N VAL A 166 -17.54 -10.05 11.54
CA VAL A 166 -16.12 -9.67 11.37
C VAL A 166 -15.13 -10.71 11.88
N LEU A 167 -15.59 -11.71 12.65
CA LEU A 167 -14.76 -12.84 13.10
C LEU A 167 -14.79 -13.98 12.09
N ASP A 168 -15.90 -14.16 11.37
CA ASP A 168 -16.05 -15.17 10.32
C ASP A 168 -15.47 -14.66 8.99
N VAL A 169 -14.18 -14.31 8.98
CA VAL A 169 -13.45 -13.93 7.76
C VAL A 169 -12.66 -15.10 7.15
N SER A 170 -12.66 -16.28 7.78
CA SER A 170 -11.85 -17.44 7.36
C SER A 170 -12.57 -18.54 6.55
N ASP A 171 -13.88 -18.80 6.73
CA ASP A 171 -14.46 -20.07 6.24
C ASP A 171 -15.62 -19.99 5.21
N ARG A 172 -15.37 -20.34 3.95
CA ARG A 172 -16.22 -19.98 2.78
C ARG A 172 -17.63 -20.58 2.74
N GLN A 173 -17.95 -21.60 3.53
CA GLN A 173 -19.12 -22.45 3.27
C GLN A 173 -20.44 -22.00 3.94
N HIS A 174 -20.43 -21.06 4.90
CA HIS A 174 -21.64 -20.71 5.66
C HIS A 174 -21.84 -19.20 5.89
N LYS A 175 -21.27 -18.34 5.03
CA LYS A 175 -21.26 -16.89 5.24
C LYS A 175 -22.51 -16.20 4.72
N GLY A 176 -23.08 -15.31 5.53
CA GLY A 176 -24.11 -14.37 5.07
C GLY A 176 -23.57 -13.37 4.04
N GLY A 177 -24.46 -12.84 3.18
CA GLY A 177 -24.08 -11.91 2.11
C GLY A 177 -23.30 -10.67 2.57
N TYR A 178 -23.62 -10.13 3.76
CA TYR A 178 -22.90 -9.00 4.34
C TYR A 178 -21.45 -9.35 4.71
N THR A 179 -21.21 -10.53 5.27
CA THR A 179 -19.85 -11.01 5.57
C THR A 179 -19.05 -11.20 4.28
N LEU A 180 -19.67 -11.74 3.22
CA LEU A 180 -19.02 -11.88 1.91
C LEU A 180 -18.65 -10.52 1.30
N SER A 181 -19.53 -9.51 1.43
CA SER A 181 -19.26 -8.14 0.99
C SER A 181 -18.03 -7.55 1.70
N LEU A 182 -17.97 -7.65 3.03
CA LEU A 182 -16.83 -7.19 3.81
C LEU A 182 -15.52 -7.89 3.40
N MET A 183 -15.56 -9.21 3.20
CA MET A 183 -14.41 -9.97 2.70
C MET A 183 -13.97 -9.51 1.30
N GLY A 184 -14.93 -9.20 0.43
CA GLY A 184 -14.67 -8.62 -0.88
C GLY A 184 -13.91 -7.30 -0.78
N LYS A 185 -14.36 -6.40 0.09
CA LYS A 185 -13.65 -5.12 0.34
C LYS A 185 -12.26 -5.32 0.94
N LEU A 186 -12.08 -6.24 1.88
CA LEU A 186 -10.76 -6.57 2.43
C LEU A 186 -9.81 -7.13 1.36
N ALA A 187 -10.32 -7.97 0.45
CA ALA A 187 -9.55 -8.46 -0.69
C ALA A 187 -9.20 -7.34 -1.68
N GLN A 188 -10.14 -6.43 -1.96
CA GLN A 188 -9.89 -5.24 -2.77
C GLN A 188 -8.81 -4.36 -2.17
N LEU A 189 -8.88 -4.07 -0.86
CA LEU A 189 -7.84 -3.32 -0.15
C LEU A 189 -6.48 -4.00 -0.25
N ARG A 190 -6.42 -5.32 -0.03
CA ARG A 190 -5.15 -6.06 -0.15
C ARG A 190 -4.54 -5.93 -1.55
N ASN A 191 -5.37 -6.06 -2.58
CA ASN A 191 -4.92 -5.93 -3.97
C ASN A 191 -4.49 -4.49 -4.29
N ALA A 192 -5.26 -3.48 -3.86
CA ALA A 192 -4.92 -2.08 -4.05
C ALA A 192 -3.61 -1.73 -3.34
N ALA A 193 -3.46 -2.12 -2.07
CA ALA A 193 -2.24 -1.92 -1.29
C ALA A 193 -1.02 -2.58 -1.95
N GLN A 194 -1.14 -3.83 -2.38
CA GLN A 194 -0.06 -4.51 -3.07
C GLN A 194 0.32 -3.80 -4.38
N ASN A 195 -0.66 -3.48 -5.23
CA ASN A 195 -0.41 -2.80 -6.50
C ASN A 195 0.19 -1.40 -6.30
N GLY A 196 -0.34 -0.63 -5.34
CA GLY A 196 0.16 0.70 -5.01
C GLY A 196 1.59 0.66 -4.48
N SER A 197 1.89 -0.24 -3.54
CA SER A 197 3.25 -0.41 -3.00
C SER A 197 4.23 -0.93 -4.06
N ASP A 198 3.84 -1.90 -4.89
CA ASP A 198 4.69 -2.41 -5.96
C ASP A 198 4.99 -1.33 -7.01
N ALA A 199 3.99 -0.50 -7.34
CA ALA A 199 4.20 0.64 -8.22
C ALA A 199 5.10 1.70 -7.60
N ALA A 200 4.95 2.00 -6.31
CA ALA A 200 5.82 2.93 -5.60
C ALA A 200 7.29 2.50 -5.66
N ILE A 201 7.57 1.21 -5.36
CA ILE A 201 8.92 0.63 -5.50
C ILE A 201 9.40 0.70 -6.95
N GLY A 202 8.56 0.32 -7.91
CA GLY A 202 8.89 0.44 -9.33
C GLY A 202 9.22 1.87 -9.75
N GLY A 203 8.55 2.87 -9.17
CA GLY A 203 8.81 4.29 -9.40
C GLY A 203 10.14 4.77 -8.84
N GLU A 204 10.58 4.25 -7.69
CA GLU A 204 11.91 4.50 -7.12
C GLU A 204 13.00 3.88 -7.99
N LEU A 205 12.85 2.60 -8.34
CA LEU A 205 13.79 1.90 -9.21
C LEU A 205 13.95 2.58 -10.57
N LEU A 206 12.84 3.08 -11.15
CA LEU A 206 12.89 3.83 -12.40
C LEU A 206 13.71 5.13 -12.27
N GLN A 207 13.59 5.85 -11.16
CA GLN A 207 14.38 7.07 -10.90
C GLN A 207 15.86 6.76 -10.70
N ASP A 208 16.17 5.69 -9.97
CA ASP A 208 17.55 5.23 -9.81
C ASP A 208 18.15 4.83 -11.16
N TYR A 209 17.37 4.12 -11.99
CA TYR A 209 17.76 3.76 -13.34
C TYR A 209 18.00 5.00 -14.23
N GLU A 210 17.10 6.00 -14.20
CA GLU A 210 17.27 7.29 -14.88
C GLU A 210 18.61 7.95 -14.50
N SER A 211 18.92 7.99 -13.19
CA SER A 211 20.17 8.54 -12.66
C SER A 211 21.40 7.76 -13.13
N LYS A 212 21.32 6.42 -13.17
CA LYS A 212 22.40 5.58 -13.71
C LYS A 212 22.59 5.81 -15.21
N MET A 213 21.52 5.96 -15.99
CA MET A 213 21.61 6.23 -17.42
C MET A 213 22.32 7.56 -17.70
N ALA A 214 21.98 8.61 -16.95
CA ALA A 214 22.69 9.90 -17.05
C ALA A 214 24.17 9.78 -16.68
N SER A 215 24.50 8.97 -15.68
CA SER A 215 25.88 8.72 -15.25
C SER A 215 26.68 7.95 -16.31
N ILE A 216 26.07 6.92 -16.92
CA ILE A 216 26.67 6.14 -18.02
C ILE A 216 26.94 7.06 -19.21
N ASP A 217 25.97 7.89 -19.59
CA ASP A 217 26.10 8.85 -20.68
C ASP A 217 27.31 9.80 -20.48
N SER A 218 27.41 10.35 -19.27
CA SER A 218 28.52 11.22 -18.88
C SER A 218 29.86 10.48 -18.92
N ALA A 219 29.92 9.25 -18.40
CA ALA A 219 31.13 8.44 -18.37
C ALA A 219 31.61 8.05 -19.78
N ILE A 220 30.70 7.62 -20.66
CA ILE A 220 31.00 7.34 -22.07
C ILE A 220 31.55 8.58 -22.75
N THR A 221 30.91 9.75 -22.56
CA THR A 221 31.35 11.00 -23.18
C THR A 221 32.75 11.42 -22.75
N LYS A 222 33.08 11.23 -21.46
CA LYS A 222 34.42 11.50 -20.92
C LYS A 222 35.46 10.54 -21.51
N ALA A 223 35.14 9.24 -21.57
CA ALA A 223 36.03 8.24 -22.13
C ALA A 223 36.32 8.50 -23.62
N ILE A 224 35.27 8.75 -24.42
CA ILE A 224 35.39 9.08 -25.85
C ILE A 224 36.25 10.34 -26.02
N THR A 225 35.91 11.44 -25.35
CA THR A 225 36.67 12.71 -25.47
C THR A 225 38.14 12.53 -25.09
N CYS A 226 38.44 11.74 -24.05
CA CYS A 226 39.81 11.49 -23.64
C CYS A 226 40.60 10.75 -24.72
N TYR A 227 40.07 9.63 -25.22
CA TYR A 227 40.77 8.85 -26.25
C TYR A 227 40.81 9.53 -27.61
N GLU A 228 39.79 10.30 -28.00
CA GLU A 228 39.84 11.15 -29.20
C GLU A 228 40.97 12.17 -29.11
N GLY A 229 41.24 12.73 -27.93
CA GLY A 229 42.41 13.60 -27.70
C GLY A 229 43.74 12.87 -27.91
N VAL A 230 43.84 11.61 -27.47
CA VAL A 230 45.04 10.78 -27.71
C VAL A 230 45.22 10.47 -29.18
N TYR A 231 44.13 10.13 -29.86
CA TYR A 231 44.13 9.76 -31.27
C TYR A 231 44.45 10.95 -32.19
N ASN A 232 43.85 12.12 -31.95
CA ASN A 232 44.00 13.29 -32.81
C ASN A 232 45.28 14.10 -32.55
N GLU A 233 45.83 14.02 -31.33
CA GLU A 233 47.04 14.77 -30.94
C GLU A 233 48.17 13.84 -30.43
N PRO A 234 48.68 12.91 -31.26
CA PRO A 234 49.65 11.89 -30.83
C PRO A 234 51.00 12.48 -30.37
N GLU A 235 51.30 13.73 -30.75
CA GLU A 235 52.51 14.48 -30.40
C GLU A 235 52.56 14.92 -28.92
N LEU A 236 51.43 14.97 -28.22
CA LEU A 236 51.31 15.56 -26.87
C LEU A 236 51.82 14.68 -25.72
N HIS A 237 52.57 13.61 -26.00
CA HIS A 237 53.15 12.67 -25.02
C HIS A 237 52.15 12.01 -24.03
N LYS A 238 50.85 12.14 -24.27
CA LYS A 238 49.85 11.43 -23.46
C LYS A 238 49.79 9.97 -23.93
N ASP A 239 49.92 9.02 -23.02
CA ASP A 239 49.71 7.60 -23.32
C ASP A 239 48.20 7.32 -23.42
N ALA A 240 47.76 6.19 -23.97
CA ALA A 240 46.35 5.80 -23.85
C ALA A 240 45.97 5.40 -22.40
N GLY A 241 46.96 5.10 -21.56
CA GLY A 241 46.81 4.64 -20.18
C GLY A 241 46.11 5.63 -19.24
N HIS A 242 46.33 6.93 -19.37
CA HIS A 242 45.66 7.93 -18.52
C HIS A 242 44.15 8.05 -18.78
N CYS A 243 43.64 7.61 -19.93
CA CYS A 243 42.20 7.56 -20.22
C CYS A 243 41.51 6.32 -19.64
N LYS A 244 42.28 5.30 -19.23
CA LYS A 244 41.76 4.00 -18.77
C LYS A 244 40.79 4.13 -17.59
N SER A 245 41.07 5.04 -16.64
CA SER A 245 40.18 5.27 -15.49
C SER A 245 38.78 5.76 -15.89
N SER A 246 38.69 6.55 -16.97
CA SER A 246 37.40 7.02 -17.49
C SER A 246 36.63 5.94 -18.24
N TYR A 247 37.35 5.05 -18.94
CA TYR A 247 36.79 3.88 -19.61
C TYR A 247 36.27 2.83 -18.63
N ASP A 248 37.12 2.44 -17.66
CA ASP A 248 36.81 1.42 -16.66
C ASP A 248 35.64 1.86 -15.75
N ALA A 249 35.37 3.16 -15.64
CA ALA A 249 34.25 3.69 -14.88
C ALA A 249 32.86 3.41 -15.51
N VAL A 250 32.79 3.08 -16.80
CA VAL A 250 31.51 2.87 -17.51
C VAL A 250 30.85 1.55 -17.10
N TRP A 251 31.61 0.46 -17.10
CA TRP A 251 31.04 -0.88 -16.89
C TRP A 251 30.41 -1.10 -15.51
N PRO A 252 30.98 -0.63 -14.39
CA PRO A 252 30.31 -0.68 -13.09
C PRO A 252 28.96 0.03 -13.09
N LEU A 253 28.81 1.14 -13.84
CA LEU A 253 27.54 1.86 -13.96
C LEU A 253 26.52 1.08 -14.79
N VAL A 254 26.97 0.46 -15.89
CA VAL A 254 26.14 -0.42 -16.72
C VAL A 254 25.63 -1.61 -15.91
N HIS A 255 26.51 -2.29 -15.16
CA HIS A 255 26.11 -3.40 -14.29
C HIS A 255 25.13 -2.97 -13.21
N ALA A 256 25.38 -1.84 -12.53
CA ALA A 256 24.45 -1.32 -11.54
C ALA A 256 23.06 -1.02 -12.12
N ALA A 257 22.99 -0.52 -13.36
CA ALA A 257 21.72 -0.31 -14.04
C ALA A 257 21.02 -1.61 -14.43
N ILE A 258 21.78 -2.63 -14.87
CA ILE A 258 21.24 -3.97 -15.14
C ILE A 258 20.63 -4.56 -13.87
N ASP A 259 21.33 -4.47 -12.74
CA ASP A 259 20.87 -4.97 -11.45
C ASP A 259 19.55 -4.30 -11.01
N ILE A 260 19.45 -2.97 -11.16
CA ILE A 260 18.20 -2.23 -10.89
C ILE A 260 17.07 -2.75 -11.80
N SER A 261 17.33 -2.91 -13.10
CA SER A 261 16.33 -3.36 -14.06
C SER A 261 15.93 -4.84 -13.91
N ALA A 262 16.69 -5.62 -13.16
CA ALA A 262 16.43 -7.04 -12.89
C ALA A 262 15.43 -7.27 -11.76
N ASP A 263 15.10 -6.24 -10.99
CA ASP A 263 14.07 -6.35 -9.96
C ASP A 263 12.70 -6.67 -10.60
N THR A 264 11.97 -7.61 -9.99
CA THR A 264 10.63 -8.03 -10.45
C THR A 264 9.60 -6.90 -10.51
N LYS A 265 9.80 -5.83 -9.74
CA LYS A 265 8.93 -4.66 -9.67
C LYS A 265 9.37 -3.56 -10.65
N PHE A 266 10.48 -3.76 -11.36
CA PHE A 266 10.99 -2.77 -12.30
C PHE A 266 10.00 -2.56 -13.47
N PRO A 267 9.59 -1.31 -13.75
CA PRO A 267 8.53 -1.03 -14.70
C PRO A 267 9.06 -0.96 -16.14
N VAL A 268 9.51 -2.08 -16.72
CA VAL A 268 10.12 -2.15 -18.08
C VAL A 268 9.29 -1.39 -19.14
N ARG A 269 7.96 -1.49 -19.07
CA ARG A 269 7.04 -0.82 -20.02
C ARG A 269 7.13 0.71 -19.99
N ARG A 270 7.69 1.30 -18.93
CA ARG A 270 7.85 2.76 -18.77
C ARG A 270 9.13 3.30 -19.40
N LEU A 271 10.13 2.44 -19.69
CA LEU A 271 11.40 2.86 -20.28
C LEU A 271 11.20 3.67 -21.57
N LEU A 272 10.35 3.17 -22.48
CA LEU A 272 10.05 3.83 -23.74
C LEU A 272 9.42 5.22 -23.54
N ALA A 273 8.47 5.34 -22.62
CA ALA A 273 7.82 6.62 -22.30
C ALA A 273 8.80 7.64 -21.70
N LYS A 274 9.82 7.16 -20.98
CA LYS A 274 10.89 7.98 -20.40
C LYS A 274 12.11 8.13 -21.32
N LYS A 275 12.07 7.57 -22.54
CA LYS A 275 13.19 7.60 -23.51
C LYS A 275 14.48 7.01 -22.95
N LEU A 276 14.35 5.95 -22.17
CA LEU A 276 15.46 5.25 -21.54
C LEU A 276 15.75 3.94 -22.29
N PRO A 277 17.03 3.55 -22.42
CA PRO A 277 17.40 2.27 -23.00
C PRO A 277 16.99 1.12 -22.09
N ASN A 278 16.70 -0.04 -22.67
CA ASN A 278 16.48 -1.30 -21.98
C ASN A 278 17.76 -2.16 -22.01
N LEU A 279 18.55 -2.10 -20.94
CA LEU A 279 19.80 -2.88 -20.84
C LEU A 279 19.58 -4.39 -20.73
N GLN A 280 18.35 -4.85 -20.51
CA GLN A 280 18.01 -6.27 -20.53
C GLN A 280 17.58 -6.77 -21.91
N ASP A 281 17.41 -5.88 -22.90
CA ASP A 281 17.00 -6.31 -24.24
C ASP A 281 18.17 -6.95 -25.01
N GLY A 282 18.27 -8.26 -24.86
CA GLY A 282 19.25 -9.09 -25.56
C GLY A 282 18.92 -9.37 -27.03
N ARG A 283 17.93 -8.71 -27.64
CA ARG A 283 17.53 -8.94 -29.05
C ARG A 283 18.07 -7.83 -29.96
N PRO A 284 19.24 -7.99 -30.59
CA PRO A 284 19.94 -6.87 -31.24
C PRO A 284 19.15 -6.20 -32.38
N ASN A 285 18.29 -6.95 -33.06
CA ASN A 285 17.52 -6.46 -34.19
C ASN A 285 16.21 -5.77 -33.77
N ASP A 286 15.66 -6.12 -32.60
CA ASP A 286 14.34 -5.69 -32.14
C ASP A 286 14.40 -4.64 -31.02
N GLN A 287 15.61 -4.20 -30.67
CA GLN A 287 15.83 -3.13 -29.70
C GLN A 287 15.14 -1.83 -30.14
N ASP A 288 14.61 -1.10 -29.16
CA ASP A 288 14.15 0.28 -29.36
C ASP A 288 15.31 1.23 -29.69
N ASP A 289 14.97 2.41 -30.20
CA ASP A 289 15.95 3.40 -30.67
C ASP A 289 16.89 3.88 -29.54
N PHE A 290 16.42 3.94 -28.30
CA PHE A 290 17.23 4.40 -27.16
C PHE A 290 18.27 3.36 -26.78
N THR A 291 17.88 2.09 -26.78
CA THR A 291 18.77 0.95 -26.55
C THR A 291 19.82 0.86 -27.64
N LYS A 292 19.42 0.95 -28.91
CA LYS A 292 20.34 1.00 -30.07
C LYS A 292 21.33 2.16 -29.98
N ALA A 293 20.86 3.35 -29.58
CA ALA A 293 21.70 4.52 -29.42
C ALA A 293 22.77 4.32 -28.33
N LEU A 294 22.40 3.76 -27.18
CA LEU A 294 23.36 3.45 -26.11
C LEU A 294 24.38 2.39 -26.57
N THR A 295 23.92 1.29 -27.18
CA THR A 295 24.81 0.25 -27.71
C THR A 295 25.80 0.79 -28.74
N THR A 296 25.33 1.67 -29.63
CA THR A 296 26.19 2.31 -30.63
C THR A 296 27.27 3.17 -29.98
N ARG A 297 26.94 3.92 -28.92
CA ARG A 297 27.90 4.76 -28.20
C ARG A 297 28.92 3.94 -27.39
N LEU A 298 28.48 2.85 -26.76
CA LEU A 298 29.38 1.91 -26.10
C LEU A 298 30.37 1.31 -27.10
N ARG A 299 29.90 0.86 -28.27
CA ARG A 299 30.77 0.34 -29.33
C ARG A 299 31.77 1.40 -29.84
N ARG A 300 31.32 2.63 -30.08
CA ARG A 300 32.20 3.74 -30.49
C ARG A 300 33.30 4.00 -29.45
N MET A 301 32.96 3.93 -28.16
CA MET A 301 33.94 4.07 -27.08
C MET A 301 34.99 2.97 -27.12
N GLU A 302 34.60 1.72 -27.33
CA GLU A 302 35.51 0.57 -27.48
C GLU A 302 36.42 0.71 -28.71
N GLU A 303 35.86 1.10 -29.86
CA GLU A 303 36.58 1.32 -31.12
C GLU A 303 37.66 2.40 -30.93
N ILE A 304 37.28 3.57 -30.43
CA ILE A 304 38.21 4.69 -30.22
C ILE A 304 39.29 4.36 -29.19
N ALA A 305 38.94 3.67 -28.11
CA ALA A 305 39.93 3.21 -27.12
C ALA A 305 40.93 2.23 -27.75
N THR A 306 40.45 1.32 -28.60
CA THR A 306 41.31 0.37 -29.32
C THR A 306 42.27 1.11 -30.26
N ASP A 307 41.75 2.01 -31.08
CA ASP A 307 42.54 2.79 -32.03
C ASP A 307 43.60 3.65 -31.33
N ALA A 308 43.23 4.32 -30.23
CA ALA A 308 44.17 5.13 -29.45
C ALA A 308 45.30 4.29 -28.81
N ASN A 309 45.01 3.06 -28.38
CA ASN A 309 46.03 2.14 -27.88
C ASN A 309 46.98 1.70 -29.00
N VAL A 310 46.47 1.43 -30.21
CA VAL A 310 47.29 1.10 -31.39
C VAL A 310 48.21 2.27 -31.74
N VAL A 311 47.68 3.50 -31.84
CA VAL A 311 48.48 4.71 -32.11
C VAL A 311 49.58 4.92 -31.06
N THR A 312 49.24 4.71 -29.78
CA THR A 312 50.23 4.80 -28.68
C THR A 312 51.35 3.77 -28.86
N TRP A 313 51.00 2.52 -29.17
CA TRP A 313 51.96 1.44 -29.40
C TRP A 313 52.85 1.71 -30.61
N GLU A 314 52.28 2.11 -31.75
CA GLU A 314 53.04 2.45 -32.97
C GLU A 314 54.01 3.59 -32.73
N ARG A 315 53.58 4.65 -32.02
CA ARG A 315 54.44 5.78 -31.63
C ARG A 315 55.62 5.32 -30.76
N ASP A 316 55.36 4.48 -29.76
CA ASP A 316 56.40 4.05 -28.84
C ASP A 316 57.37 3.05 -29.51
N MET A 317 56.90 2.23 -30.44
CA MET A 317 57.75 1.43 -31.33
C MET A 317 58.60 2.31 -32.25
N ALA A 318 58.03 3.35 -32.87
CA ALA A 318 58.79 4.28 -33.71
C ALA A 318 59.89 5.01 -32.92
N LYS A 319 59.61 5.42 -31.67
CA LYS A 319 60.64 5.96 -30.77
C LYS A 319 61.76 4.94 -30.54
N LEU A 320 61.41 3.69 -30.20
CA LEU A 320 62.41 2.62 -29.97
C LEU A 320 63.27 2.36 -31.21
N THR A 321 62.68 2.30 -32.40
CA THR A 321 63.41 2.13 -33.67
C THR A 321 64.36 3.31 -33.92
N ILE A 322 63.89 4.55 -33.76
CA ILE A 322 64.75 5.75 -33.90
C ILE A 322 65.90 5.70 -32.89
N PHE A 323 65.64 5.36 -31.63
CA PHE A 323 66.67 5.30 -30.59
C PHE A 323 67.68 4.16 -30.80
N ASN A 324 67.27 3.02 -31.35
CA ASN A 324 68.14 1.86 -31.56
C ASN A 324 68.92 1.90 -32.88
N ASP A 325 68.38 2.54 -33.93
CA ASP A 325 68.98 2.61 -35.26
C ASP A 325 69.78 3.91 -35.52
N LEU A 326 69.80 4.84 -34.56
CA LEU A 326 70.70 6.00 -34.60
C LEU A 326 72.17 5.53 -34.48
N PRO A 327 73.04 5.81 -35.49
CA PRO A 327 74.47 5.52 -35.38
C PRO A 327 75.03 6.17 -34.11
N GLY A 328 75.85 5.47 -33.34
CA GLY A 328 76.31 5.93 -32.01
C GLY A 328 76.86 7.37 -31.96
N MET A 329 77.40 7.88 -33.08
CA MET A 329 77.84 9.27 -33.21
C MET A 329 76.71 10.32 -33.16
N LEU A 330 75.51 10.00 -33.66
CA LEU A 330 74.35 10.89 -33.60
C LEU A 330 73.67 10.82 -32.22
N THR A 331 73.68 9.65 -31.58
CA THR A 331 73.16 9.49 -30.21
C THR A 331 73.97 10.33 -29.22
N GLU A 332 75.31 10.32 -29.30
CA GLU A 332 76.17 11.20 -28.49
C GLU A 332 75.97 12.68 -28.81
N ALA A 333 75.81 13.06 -30.09
CA ALA A 333 75.56 14.44 -30.47
C ALA A 333 74.20 14.97 -29.97
N VAL A 334 73.15 14.15 -30.03
CA VAL A 334 71.82 14.50 -29.52
C VAL A 334 71.82 14.56 -27.98
N VAL A 335 72.43 13.58 -27.30
CA VAL A 335 72.55 13.57 -25.83
C VAL A 335 73.39 14.76 -25.34
N SER A 336 74.52 15.06 -25.98
CA SER A 336 75.37 16.22 -25.69
C SER A 336 74.63 17.54 -25.91
N THR A 337 73.85 17.65 -26.98
CA THR A 337 73.07 18.86 -27.29
C THR A 337 71.93 19.06 -26.29
N VAL A 338 71.23 17.98 -25.91
CA VAL A 338 70.17 18.02 -24.88
C VAL A 338 70.74 18.36 -23.50
N GLN A 339 71.89 17.78 -23.12
CA GLN A 339 72.57 18.11 -21.85
C GLN A 339 73.09 19.55 -21.82
N ASN A 340 73.62 20.06 -22.94
CA ASN A 340 74.05 21.46 -23.07
C ASN A 340 72.89 22.47 -23.08
N LEU A 341 71.71 22.07 -23.56
CA LEU A 341 70.50 22.91 -23.49
C LEU A 341 69.86 22.86 -22.10
N ALA A 342 69.94 21.71 -21.41
CA ALA A 342 69.49 21.56 -20.02
C ALA A 342 70.38 22.32 -19.02
N SER A 343 71.69 22.40 -19.25
CA SER A 343 72.65 23.17 -18.43
C SER A 343 72.64 24.68 -18.70
N LYS A 344 71.93 25.13 -19.75
CA LYS A 344 71.77 26.54 -20.14
C LYS A 344 70.39 27.11 -19.82
N ARG A 345 69.52 26.40 -19.11
CA ARG A 345 68.32 27.03 -18.52
C ARG A 345 68.74 27.89 -17.32
N PRO A 346 68.42 29.20 -17.30
CA PRO A 346 68.62 30.04 -16.12
C PRO A 346 67.74 29.60 -14.94
#